data_AF-S6CFM6-F1
#
_entry.id   AF-S6CFM6-F1
#
_cell.length_a   1.000
_cell.length_b   1.000
_cell.length_c   1.000
_cell.angle_alpha   90.00
_cell.angle_beta   90.00
_cell.angle_gamma   90.00
#
_symmetry.space_group_name_H-M   'P 1'
#
loop_
_entity.id
_entity.type
_entity.pdbx_description
1 polymer ?
#
loop_
_entity_poly.entity_id
_entity_poly.type
_entity_poly.pdbx_seq_one_letter_code
_entity_poly.pdbx_strand_id
1 'polypeptide(L)'
;MLSPQTPSPQQQELLRLFRRLDDRARDSLLDFARYLAAREAPEAVQDVPPAEPLGLPRPEEETVVAAMRRLSRNYPMLNKDELLHQTAALMNTHVMQGRPAVEVIDELEALFQAAWRRYAGLDD
;
A
#
# COMPACT_ATOMS: atom_id res chain seq x y z
N MET A 1 15.65 -2.48 30.30
CA MET A 1 14.52 -2.11 31.19
C MET A 1 13.46 -1.47 30.29
N LEU A 2 12.30 -2.11 30.08
CA LEU A 2 11.23 -1.58 29.25
C LEU A 2 10.40 -0.60 30.08
N SER A 3 10.35 0.67 29.67
CA SER A 3 9.51 1.69 30.30
C SER A 3 8.03 1.26 30.25
N PRO A 4 7.26 1.42 31.34
CA PRO A 4 5.82 1.16 31.30
C PRO A 4 5.16 2.23 30.44
N GLN A 5 4.72 1.87 29.24
CA GLN A 5 3.83 2.73 28.45
C GLN A 5 2.50 2.82 29.20
N THR A 6 2.19 4.00 29.74
CA THR A 6 0.92 4.25 30.42
C THR A 6 -0.22 4.07 29.41
N PRO A 7 -1.23 3.22 29.70
CA PRO A 7 -2.32 2.98 28.76
C PRO A 7 -3.14 4.26 28.56
N SER A 8 -3.48 4.53 27.30
CA SER A 8 -4.35 5.65 26.92
C SER A 8 -5.76 5.51 27.53
N PRO A 9 -6.55 6.60 27.60
CA PRO A 9 -7.92 6.54 28.12
C PRO A 9 -8.78 5.47 27.44
N GLN A 10 -8.62 5.27 26.12
CA GLN A 10 -9.33 4.25 25.36
C GLN A 10 -8.89 2.82 25.75
N GLN A 11 -7.60 2.60 26.00
CA GLN A 11 -7.07 1.31 26.43
C GLN A 11 -7.55 0.97 27.85
N GLN A 12 -7.61 1.96 28.74
CA GLN A 12 -8.14 1.79 30.09
C GLN A 12 -9.62 1.41 30.07
N GLU A 13 -10.41 2.06 29.20
CA GLU A 13 -11.83 1.76 29.02
C GLU A 13 -12.05 0.34 28.48
N LEU A 14 -11.28 -0.08 27.48
CA LEU A 14 -11.32 -1.44 26.94
C LEU A 14 -11.01 -2.48 28.03
N LEU A 15 -9.97 -2.26 28.84
CA LEU A 15 -9.62 -3.16 29.95
C LEU A 15 -10.71 -3.21 31.02
N ARG A 16 -11.35 -2.08 31.32
CA ARG A 16 -12.46 -2.00 32.27
C ARG A 16 -13.67 -2.81 31.78
N LEU A 17 -14.00 -2.71 30.49
CA LEU A 17 -15.07 -3.49 29.87
C LEU A 17 -14.73 -4.98 29.83
N PHE A 18 -13.52 -5.34 29.38
CA PHE A 18 -13.05 -6.73 29.28
C PHE A 18 -13.14 -7.48 30.62
N ARG A 19 -12.76 -6.83 31.72
CA ARG A 19 -12.83 -7.41 33.08
C ARG A 19 -14.26 -7.75 33.52
N ARG A 20 -15.27 -7.09 32.96
CA ARG A 20 -16.69 -7.30 33.28
C ARG A 20 -17.37 -8.36 32.41
N LEU A 21 -16.71 -8.81 31.34
CA LEU A 21 -17.23 -9.84 30.43
C LEU A 21 -17.01 -11.24 31.02
N ASP A 22 -17.89 -12.17 30.63
CA ASP A 22 -17.69 -13.61 30.81
C ASP A 22 -16.71 -14.17 29.78
N ASP A 23 -16.28 -15.42 29.96
CA ASP A 23 -15.23 -16.01 29.13
C ASP A 23 -15.63 -16.10 27.64
N ARG A 24 -16.90 -16.42 27.36
CA ARG A 24 -17.42 -16.47 25.98
C ARG A 24 -17.38 -15.10 25.30
N ALA A 25 -17.76 -14.05 26.01
CA ALA A 25 -17.75 -12.69 25.49
C ALA A 25 -16.32 -12.14 25.36
N ARG A 26 -15.38 -12.54 26.23
CA ARG A 26 -13.96 -12.23 26.11
C ARG A 26 -13.34 -12.84 24.85
N ASP A 27 -13.63 -14.11 24.58
CA ASP A 27 -13.16 -14.79 23.37
C ASP A 27 -13.69 -14.09 22.12
N SER A 28 -14.99 -13.77 22.11
CA SER A 28 -15.63 -13.06 21.00
C SER A 28 -15.00 -11.67 20.76
N LEU A 29 -14.69 -10.93 21.83
CA LEU A 29 -14.02 -9.63 21.74
C LEU A 29 -12.59 -9.75 21.19
N LEU A 30 -11.84 -10.77 21.60
CA LEU A 30 -10.50 -11.03 21.08
C LEU A 30 -10.53 -11.44 19.61
N ASP A 31 -11.49 -12.26 19.18
CA ASP A 31 -11.65 -12.63 17.78
C ASP A 31 -11.96 -11.40 16.91
N PHE A 32 -12.85 -10.53 17.38
CA PHE A 32 -13.15 -9.28 16.68
C PHE A 32 -11.94 -8.34 16.64
N ALA A 33 -11.19 -8.21 17.74
CA ALA A 33 -9.96 -7.41 17.77
C ALA A 33 -8.89 -7.95 16.82
N ARG A 34 -8.72 -9.28 16.74
CA ARG A 34 -7.82 -9.93 15.76
C ARG A 34 -8.26 -9.67 14.33
N TYR A 35 -9.56 -9.74 14.05
CA TYR A 35 -10.10 -9.45 12.73
C TYR A 35 -9.86 -7.98 12.32
N LEU A 36 -10.07 -7.04 13.23
CA LEU A 36 -9.78 -5.62 12.98
C LEU A 36 -8.27 -5.40 12.77
N ALA A 37 -7.43 -5.97 13.63
CA ALA A 37 -5.98 -5.89 13.50
C ALA A 37 -5.47 -6.49 12.18
N ALA A 38 -6.06 -7.60 11.71
CA ALA A 38 -5.72 -8.21 10.44
C ALA A 38 -6.22 -7.40 9.21
N ARG A 39 -7.23 -6.54 9.38
CA ARG A 39 -7.71 -5.64 8.33
C ARG A 39 -6.92 -4.34 8.24
N GLU A 40 -6.43 -3.86 9.39
CA GLU A 40 -5.57 -2.68 9.49
C GLU A 40 -4.10 -3.01 9.22
N ALA A 41 -3.71 -4.29 9.31
CA ALA A 41 -2.41 -4.80 8.86
C ALA A 41 -2.51 -5.29 7.41
N PRO A 42 -2.23 -4.47 6.38
CA PRO A 42 -1.86 -5.01 5.08
C PRO A 42 -0.56 -5.79 5.31
N GLU A 43 -0.61 -7.12 5.19
CA GLU A 43 0.53 -8.05 5.23
C GLU A 43 1.77 -7.55 6.00
N ALA A 44 1.89 -7.99 7.25
CA ALA A 44 3.07 -7.74 8.07
C ALA A 44 4.38 -8.17 7.38
N VAL A 45 4.99 -7.26 6.65
CA VAL A 45 6.40 -7.22 6.30
C VAL A 45 6.87 -5.79 6.53
N GLN A 46 7.39 -5.56 7.74
CA GLN A 46 8.33 -4.48 8.12
C GLN A 46 8.07 -3.11 7.45
N ASP A 47 7.40 -2.24 8.21
CA ASP A 47 6.93 -0.90 7.84
C ASP A 47 8.05 0.16 7.76
N VAL A 48 9.08 -0.14 6.95
CA VAL A 48 9.82 0.88 6.22
C VAL A 48 9.85 0.36 4.78
N PRO A 49 9.00 0.89 3.87
CA PRO A 49 9.06 0.47 2.48
C PRO A 49 10.49 0.71 1.98
N PRO A 50 11.11 -0.26 1.28
CA PRO A 50 12.46 -0.10 0.78
C PRO A 50 12.54 1.18 -0.05
N ALA A 51 13.59 1.98 0.17
CA ALA A 51 13.82 3.19 -0.62
C ALA A 51 14.06 2.85 -2.11
N GLU A 52 14.44 1.61 -2.40
CA GLU A 52 14.73 1.12 -3.74
C GLU A 52 13.57 0.28 -4.30
N PRO A 53 13.37 0.31 -5.63
CA PRO A 53 12.36 -0.52 -6.30
C PRO A 53 12.69 -2.02 -6.16
N LEU A 54 11.65 -2.86 -6.11
CA LEU A 54 11.81 -4.31 -5.92
C LEU A 54 12.40 -5.06 -7.15
N GLY A 55 12.62 -4.35 -8.27
CA GLY A 55 13.19 -4.93 -9.49
C GLY A 55 12.29 -5.93 -10.22
N LEU A 56 10.96 -5.80 -10.12
CA LEU A 56 10.01 -6.71 -10.75
C LEU A 56 10.09 -6.63 -12.29
N PRO A 57 10.52 -7.70 -12.98
CA PRO A 57 10.73 -7.67 -14.42
C PRO A 57 9.39 -7.56 -15.18
N ARG A 58 9.44 -6.96 -16.36
CA ARG A 58 8.32 -6.88 -17.29
C ARG A 58 8.06 -8.25 -17.94
N PRO A 59 6.83 -8.77 -17.93
CA PRO A 59 6.43 -9.96 -18.69
C PRO A 59 6.45 -9.72 -20.21
N GLU A 60 6.66 -10.78 -21.01
CA GLU A 60 6.66 -10.71 -22.49
C GLU A 60 5.32 -10.23 -23.05
N GLU A 61 4.22 -10.71 -22.49
CA GLU A 61 2.86 -10.27 -22.80
C GLU A 61 2.25 -9.60 -21.57
N GLU A 62 2.09 -8.29 -21.62
CA GLU A 62 1.56 -7.51 -20.51
C GLU A 62 0.45 -6.57 -20.97
N THR A 63 -0.64 -6.51 -20.20
CA THR A 63 -1.71 -5.54 -20.40
C THR A 63 -1.44 -4.29 -19.55
N VAL A 64 -1.99 -3.14 -19.95
CA VAL A 64 -1.83 -1.87 -19.20
C VAL A 64 -2.26 -2.01 -17.72
N VAL A 65 -3.33 -2.76 -17.45
CA VAL A 65 -3.82 -3.03 -16.09
C VAL A 65 -2.83 -3.91 -15.30
N ALA A 66 -2.25 -4.92 -15.94
CA ALA A 66 -1.23 -5.77 -15.32
C ALA A 66 0.05 -4.97 -15.03
N ALA A 67 0.48 -4.11 -15.95
CA ALA A 67 1.61 -3.20 -15.76
C ALA A 67 1.38 -2.25 -14.58
N MET A 68 0.20 -1.64 -14.47
CA MET A 68 -0.12 -0.76 -13.33
C MET A 68 -0.04 -1.50 -11.98
N ARG A 69 -0.52 -2.75 -11.93
CA ARG A 69 -0.40 -3.61 -10.74
C ARG A 69 1.05 -3.98 -10.44
N ARG A 70 1.84 -4.34 -11.46
CA ARG A 70 3.26 -4.65 -11.33
C ARG A 70 4.04 -3.44 -10.84
N LEU A 71 3.88 -2.28 -11.45
CA LEU A 71 4.57 -1.04 -11.08
C LEU A 71 4.20 -0.57 -9.68
N SER A 72 2.92 -0.66 -9.32
CA SER A 72 2.46 -0.37 -7.94
C SER A 72 3.04 -1.31 -6.88
N ARG A 73 3.42 -2.53 -7.26
CA ARG A 73 4.15 -3.48 -6.40
C ARG A 73 5.65 -3.22 -6.43
N ASN A 74 6.20 -2.83 -7.58
CA ASN A 74 7.62 -2.56 -7.77
C ASN A 74 8.08 -1.32 -6.98
N TYR A 75 7.18 -0.35 -6.82
CA TYR A 75 7.42 0.90 -6.12
C TYR A 75 6.48 1.06 -4.90
N PRO A 76 6.62 0.22 -3.85
CA PRO A 76 5.75 0.28 -2.69
C PRO A 76 5.92 1.57 -1.87
N MET A 77 7.05 2.26 -2.02
CA MET A 77 7.37 3.53 -1.37
C MET A 77 6.63 4.74 -1.97
N LEU A 78 6.09 4.62 -3.19
CA LEU A 78 5.40 5.71 -3.86
C LEU A 78 3.94 5.81 -3.41
N ASN A 79 3.47 7.04 -3.19
CA ASN A 79 2.07 7.29 -2.86
C ASN A 79 1.18 7.02 -4.09
N LYS A 80 0.38 5.96 -3.99
CA LYS A 80 -0.51 5.49 -5.06
C LYS A 80 -1.59 6.50 -5.41
N ASP A 81 -2.03 7.32 -4.45
CA ASP A 81 -3.06 8.34 -4.67
C ASP A 81 -2.52 9.49 -5.55
N GLU A 82 -1.24 9.85 -5.39
CA GLU A 82 -0.59 10.88 -6.21
C GLU A 82 -0.36 10.37 -7.65
N LEU A 83 0.00 9.09 -7.80
CA LEU A 83 0.17 8.44 -9.10
C LEU A 83 -1.16 8.21 -9.83
N LEU A 84 -2.25 7.95 -9.10
CA LEU A 84 -3.59 7.75 -9.67
C LEU A 84 -4.08 8.97 -10.47
N HIS A 85 -3.80 10.19 -10.00
CA HIS A 85 -4.17 11.40 -10.71
C HIS A 85 -3.41 11.58 -12.04
N GLN A 86 -2.13 11.24 -12.09
CA GLN A 86 -1.32 11.37 -13.31
C GLN A 86 -1.60 10.22 -14.30
N THR A 87 -1.84 9.02 -13.79
CA THR A 87 -2.18 7.85 -14.61
C THR A 87 -3.60 7.88 -15.17
N ALA A 88 -4.54 8.58 -14.52
CA ALA A 88 -5.88 8.81 -15.06
C ALA A 88 -5.86 9.57 -16.41
N ALA A 89 -4.93 10.51 -16.60
CA ALA A 89 -4.77 11.24 -17.86
C ALA A 89 -4.22 10.33 -18.99
N LEU A 90 -3.28 9.45 -18.66
CA LEU A 90 -2.71 8.47 -19.58
C LEU A 90 -3.74 7.41 -20.01
N MET A 91 -4.54 6.88 -19.07
CA MET A 91 -5.61 5.94 -19.40
C MET A 91 -6.69 6.56 -20.29
N ASN A 92 -7.07 7.82 -20.02
CA ASN A 92 -8.07 8.52 -20.85
C ASN A 92 -7.55 8.72 -22.29
N THR A 93 -6.25 8.93 -22.47
CA THR A 93 -5.60 9.05 -23.79
C THR A 93 -5.49 7.70 -24.49
N HIS A 94 -5.20 6.61 -23.77
CA HIS A 94 -5.14 5.25 -24.31
C HIS A 94 -6.50 4.76 -24.86
N VAL A 95 -7.58 4.99 -24.12
CA VAL A 95 -8.94 4.58 -24.51
C VAL A 95 -9.48 5.39 -25.68
N MET A 96 -9.09 6.67 -25.81
CA MET A 96 -9.56 7.57 -26.88
C MET A 96 -8.78 7.41 -28.20
N GLN A 97 -7.50 7.00 -28.18
CA GLN A 97 -6.63 7.02 -29.36
C GLN A 97 -6.19 5.64 -29.89
N GLY A 98 -6.53 4.54 -29.19
CA GLY A 98 -6.22 3.18 -29.67
C GLY A 98 -4.73 2.85 -29.70
N ARG A 99 -3.95 3.44 -28.79
CA ARG A 99 -2.49 3.25 -28.74
C ARG A 99 -2.12 1.82 -28.31
N PRO A 100 -1.05 1.23 -28.86
CA PRO A 100 -0.62 -0.11 -28.50
C PRO A 100 -0.25 -0.17 -27.00
N ALA A 101 -0.60 -1.27 -26.34
CA ALA A 101 -0.37 -1.45 -24.91
C ALA A 101 1.10 -1.26 -24.52
N VAL A 102 2.03 -1.67 -25.38
CA VAL A 102 3.47 -1.54 -25.18
C VAL A 102 3.89 -0.09 -24.92
N GLU A 103 3.46 0.85 -25.77
CA GLU A 103 3.81 2.27 -25.64
C GLU A 103 3.25 2.87 -24.34
N VAL A 104 2.03 2.49 -23.96
CA VAL A 104 1.40 2.99 -22.73
C VAL A 104 2.09 2.42 -21.50
N ILE A 105 2.56 1.17 -21.56
CA ILE A 105 3.35 0.57 -20.49
C ILE A 105 4.70 1.29 -20.35
N ASP A 106 5.36 1.61 -21.46
CA ASP A 106 6.64 2.34 -21.44
C ASP A 106 6.49 3.73 -20.78
N GLU A 107 5.40 4.44 -21.07
CA GLU A 107 5.08 5.73 -20.45
C GLU A 107 4.76 5.59 -18.95
N LEU A 108 4.04 4.54 -18.55
CA LEU A 108 3.80 4.22 -17.14
C LEU A 108 5.10 3.92 -16.41
N GLU A 109 6.01 3.15 -17.01
CA GLU A 109 7.32 2.85 -16.43
C GLU A 109 8.16 4.12 -16.23
N ALA A 110 8.19 5.00 -17.23
CA ALA A 110 8.88 6.29 -17.14
C ALA A 110 8.30 7.18 -16.03
N LEU A 111 6.97 7.22 -15.88
CA LEU A 111 6.28 7.99 -14.85
C LEU A 111 6.62 7.48 -13.44
N PHE A 112 6.56 6.17 -13.21
CA PHE A 112 6.91 5.57 -11.93
C PHE A 112 8.40 5.78 -11.60
N GLN A 113 9.29 5.68 -12.60
CA GLN A 113 10.71 5.94 -12.42
C GLN A 113 10.98 7.42 -12.05
N ALA A 114 10.31 8.37 -12.70
CA ALA A 114 10.42 9.79 -12.38
C ALA A 114 9.91 10.10 -10.97
N ALA A 115 8.75 9.54 -10.59
CA ALA A 115 8.20 9.70 -9.25
C ALA A 115 9.14 9.13 -8.18
N TRP A 116 9.81 8.01 -8.46
CA TRP A 116 10.84 7.44 -7.58
C TRP A 116 12.08 8.32 -7.47
N ARG A 117 12.60 8.90 -8.56
CA ARG A 117 13.73 9.85 -8.50
C ARG A 117 13.42 11.06 -7.64
N ARG A 118 12.22 11.62 -7.79
CA ARG A 118 11.72 12.72 -6.96
C ARG A 118 11.62 12.33 -5.49
N TYR A 119 11.10 11.15 -5.20
CA TYR A 119 11.04 10.60 -3.84
C TYR A 119 12.45 10.41 -3.24
N ALA A 120 13.40 9.91 -4.03
CA ALA A 120 14.77 9.68 -3.62
C ALA A 120 15.60 10.98 -3.49
N GLY A 121 15.06 12.13 -3.87
CA GLY A 121 15.78 13.40 -3.89
C GLY A 121 16.90 13.45 -4.93
N LEU A 122 16.76 12.67 -6.01
CA LEU A 122 17.70 12.61 -7.14
C LEU A 122 17.31 13.57 -8.28
N ASP A 123 16.36 14.47 -8.04
CA ASP A 123 16.02 15.56 -8.96
C ASP A 123 17.05 16.70 -8.74
N ASP A 124 17.89 16.94 -9.75
CA ASP A 124 18.79 18.09 -9.89
C ASP A 124 18.16 19.09 -10.88
#